data_AF-A0A971Q0Z5-F1
#
_entry.id   AF-A0A971Q0Z5-F1
#
_cell.length_a   1.000
_cell.length_b   1.000
_cell.length_c   1.000
_cell.angle_alpha   90.00
_cell.angle_beta   90.00
_cell.angle_gamma   90.00
#
_symmetry.space_group_name_H-M   'P 1'
#
loop_
_entity.id
_entity.type
_entity.pdbx_description
1 polymer ?
#
loop_
_entity_poly.entity_id
_entity_poly.type
_entity_poly.pdbx_seq_one_letter_code
_entity_poly.pdbx_strand_id
1 'polypeptide(L)'
;MLYEFQVLTDINIDTLLCNYNDRLHWIKQRGYHPTLSCKELEGNINLVTLRLEGNQAGGVFRNEDVVHIFKHQISEILAEHIVKDWEDKLLRREIMRSCRHLSVEERNSVRQRAAEFLQKCHDNESLNLLMNFSRKNRITHRLLDYISTNFTVNVEGFINFCMQDYLTELKFAVEVALEELRNQKEYNDFINLLRYFVDTQAPKIYEVNLMMG
;
A
#
# COMPACT_ATOMS: atom_id res chain seq x y z
N MET A 1 16.32 8.68 -29.07
CA MET A 1 15.83 7.92 -27.90
C MET A 1 16.86 8.08 -26.78
N LEU A 2 16.46 8.59 -25.63
CA LEU A 2 17.37 8.88 -24.50
C LEU A 2 17.33 7.82 -23.42
N TYR A 3 16.15 7.27 -23.16
CA TYR A 3 15.96 6.26 -22.12
C TYR A 3 14.72 5.42 -22.41
N GLU A 4 14.76 4.14 -22.04
CA GLU A 4 13.62 3.24 -22.01
C GLU A 4 13.67 2.41 -20.73
N PHE A 5 12.50 2.21 -20.13
CA PHE A 5 12.30 1.37 -18.96
C PHE A 5 11.03 0.56 -19.09
N GLN A 6 11.08 -0.70 -18.69
CA GLN A 6 9.96 -1.63 -18.80
C GLN A 6 9.47 -2.06 -17.41
N VAL A 7 8.16 -2.09 -17.22
CA VAL A 7 7.51 -2.49 -15.97
C VAL A 7 6.58 -3.65 -16.28
N LEU A 8 6.76 -4.77 -15.59
CA LEU A 8 5.82 -5.89 -15.59
C LEU A 8 5.04 -5.90 -14.28
N THR A 9 3.71 -5.87 -14.38
CA THR A 9 2.80 -5.89 -13.22
C THR A 9 1.57 -6.72 -13.55
N ASP A 10 1.07 -7.51 -12.60
CA ASP A 10 -0.14 -8.32 -12.76
C ASP A 10 -1.38 -7.67 -12.11
N ILE A 11 -1.27 -6.37 -11.81
CA ILE A 11 -2.33 -5.53 -11.27
C ILE A 11 -2.75 -4.51 -12.33
N ASN A 12 -3.99 -4.01 -12.22
CA ASN A 12 -4.51 -2.94 -13.06
C ASN A 12 -3.56 -1.72 -13.04
N ILE A 13 -3.30 -1.16 -14.21
CA ILE A 13 -2.36 -0.06 -14.47
C ILE A 13 -3.04 1.31 -14.59
N ASP A 14 -4.37 1.41 -14.49
CA ASP A 14 -5.11 2.67 -14.67
C ASP A 14 -4.57 3.81 -13.80
N THR A 15 -4.27 3.52 -12.54
CA THR A 15 -3.68 4.47 -11.58
C THR A 15 -2.28 4.92 -12.00
N LEU A 16 -1.46 4.00 -12.50
CA LEU A 16 -0.12 4.27 -13.03
C LEU A 16 -0.21 5.18 -14.26
N LEU A 17 -1.16 4.92 -15.16
CA LEU A 17 -1.40 5.71 -16.36
C LEU A 17 -1.84 7.14 -16.05
N CYS A 18 -2.81 7.31 -15.14
CA CYS A 18 -3.26 8.63 -14.70
C CYS A 18 -2.10 9.43 -14.10
N ASN A 19 -1.37 8.84 -13.16
CA ASN A 19 -0.25 9.49 -12.49
C ASN A 19 0.90 9.86 -13.45
N TYR A 20 1.15 9.04 -14.47
CA TYR A 20 2.15 9.34 -15.50
C TYR A 20 1.83 10.59 -16.29
N ASN A 21 0.56 10.78 -16.68
CA ASN A 21 0.15 11.92 -17.47
C ASN A 21 0.25 13.25 -16.71
N ASP A 22 -0.05 13.24 -15.41
CA ASP A 22 -0.08 14.43 -14.57
C ASP A 22 1.33 14.92 -14.19
N ARG A 23 2.25 14.00 -13.88
CA ARG A 23 3.56 14.32 -13.27
C ARG A 23 4.64 14.76 -14.27
N LEU A 24 4.45 14.52 -15.56
CA LEU A 24 5.51 14.73 -16.58
C LEU A 24 5.39 16.04 -17.35
N HIS A 25 4.58 16.99 -16.85
CA HIS A 25 4.37 18.27 -17.50
C HIS A 25 5.67 19.08 -17.66
N TRP A 26 6.53 19.10 -16.63
CA TRP A 26 7.82 19.81 -16.69
C TRP A 26 8.75 19.29 -17.79
N ILE A 27 8.82 17.97 -17.97
CA ILE A 27 9.65 17.32 -19.01
C ILE A 27 9.12 17.68 -20.40
N LYS A 28 7.79 17.66 -20.57
CA LYS A 28 7.13 18.07 -21.84
C LYS A 28 7.42 19.53 -22.19
N GLN A 29 7.35 20.45 -21.21
CA GLN A 29 7.66 21.87 -21.41
C GLN A 29 9.10 22.12 -21.86
N ARG A 30 10.04 21.24 -21.47
CA ARG A 30 11.45 21.31 -21.85
C ARG A 30 11.74 20.66 -23.21
N GLY A 31 10.72 20.35 -24.01
CA GLY A 31 10.88 19.79 -25.36
C GLY A 31 11.33 18.31 -25.38
N TYR A 32 11.17 17.60 -24.27
CA TYR A 32 11.31 16.15 -24.22
C TYR A 32 9.93 15.51 -24.34
N HIS A 33 9.88 14.33 -24.94
CA HIS A 33 8.66 13.61 -25.25
C HIS A 33 8.65 12.29 -24.48
N PRO A 34 8.14 12.29 -23.24
CA PRO A 34 7.90 11.06 -22.51
C PRO A 34 6.69 10.35 -23.14
N THR A 35 6.89 9.10 -23.54
CA THR A 35 5.84 8.24 -24.11
C THR A 35 5.67 6.98 -23.29
N LEU A 36 4.43 6.50 -23.23
CA LEU A 36 4.06 5.30 -22.50
C LEU A 36 3.25 4.42 -23.44
N SER A 37 3.62 3.15 -23.53
CA SER A 37 2.85 2.12 -24.24
C SER A 37 2.58 0.92 -23.35
N CYS A 38 1.38 0.37 -23.43
CA CYS A 38 0.98 -0.80 -22.66
C CYS A 38 0.65 -1.96 -23.59
N LYS A 39 1.03 -3.17 -23.17
CA LYS A 39 0.66 -4.41 -23.81
C LYS A 39 0.26 -5.41 -22.74
N GLU A 40 -0.89 -6.03 -22.92
CA GLU A 40 -1.27 -7.19 -22.11
C GLU A 40 -0.57 -8.43 -22.67
N LEU A 41 0.10 -9.16 -21.80
CA LEU A 41 0.80 -10.40 -22.10
C LEU A 41 -0.05 -11.60 -21.65
N GLU A 42 0.34 -12.80 -22.07
CA GLU A 42 -0.28 -14.04 -21.59
C GLU A 42 -0.20 -14.13 -20.05
N GLY A 43 -1.32 -14.44 -19.40
CA GLY A 43 -1.41 -14.61 -17.94
C GLY A 43 -1.79 -13.36 -17.14
N ASN A 44 -2.52 -12.39 -17.72
CA ASN A 44 -2.96 -11.14 -17.08
C ASN A 44 -1.79 -10.26 -16.59
N ILE A 45 -0.64 -10.35 -17.26
CA ILE A 45 0.53 -9.52 -16.95
C ILE A 45 0.51 -8.32 -17.90
N ASN A 46 0.54 -7.12 -17.34
CA ASN A 46 0.68 -5.88 -18.07
C ASN A 46 2.16 -5.54 -18.22
N LEU A 47 2.60 -5.39 -19.47
CA LEU A 47 3.88 -4.79 -19.82
C LEU A 47 3.68 -3.30 -20.13
N VAL A 48 4.24 -2.45 -19.29
CA VAL A 48 4.29 -1.00 -19.49
C VAL A 48 5.69 -0.61 -19.93
N THR A 49 5.82 -0.03 -21.12
CA THR A 49 7.07 0.50 -21.64
C THR A 49 7.05 2.02 -21.56
N LEU A 50 8.00 2.56 -20.79
CA LEU A 50 8.19 3.97 -20.54
C LEU A 50 9.40 4.45 -21.36
N ARG A 51 9.21 5.39 -22.25
CA ARG A 51 10.26 5.93 -23.11
C ARG A 51 10.41 7.43 -22.89
N LEU A 52 11.65 7.89 -23.03
CA LEU A 52 11.99 9.30 -23.06
C LEU A 52 12.70 9.60 -24.37
N GLU A 53 12.09 10.46 -25.17
CA GLU A 53 12.63 10.95 -26.43
C GLU A 53 12.86 12.46 -26.39
N GLY A 54 13.66 12.97 -27.33
CA GLY A 54 14.07 14.36 -27.38
C GLY A 54 15.58 14.50 -27.41
N ASN A 55 16.04 15.69 -27.81
CA ASN A 55 17.43 16.10 -27.69
C ASN A 55 17.46 17.62 -27.79
N GLN A 56 17.95 18.30 -26.75
CA GLN A 56 18.17 19.74 -26.80
C GLN A 56 19.66 20.04 -26.74
N ALA A 57 20.27 20.19 -27.92
CA ALA A 57 21.63 20.72 -28.02
C ALA A 57 21.59 22.21 -27.61
N GLY A 58 22.07 22.52 -26.39
CA GLY A 58 22.16 23.89 -25.86
C GLY A 58 21.20 24.26 -24.73
N GLY A 59 20.48 23.31 -24.15
CA GLY A 59 19.66 23.53 -22.95
C GLY A 59 20.51 23.72 -21.68
N VAL A 60 19.90 24.32 -20.63
CA VAL A 60 20.54 24.50 -19.30
C VAL A 60 20.88 23.16 -18.63
N PHE A 61 20.10 22.11 -18.91
CA PHE A 61 20.28 20.77 -18.35
C PHE A 61 20.91 19.84 -19.36
N ARG A 62 21.82 18.97 -18.90
CA ARG A 62 22.34 17.88 -19.72
C ARG A 62 21.26 16.81 -19.88
N ASN A 63 21.33 16.04 -20.96
CA ASN A 63 20.42 14.92 -21.17
C ASN A 63 20.47 13.92 -19.99
N GLU A 64 21.63 13.76 -19.35
CA GLU A 64 21.81 12.94 -18.14
C GLU A 64 20.96 13.43 -16.97
N ASP A 65 20.91 14.76 -16.73
CA ASP A 65 20.12 15.36 -15.67
C ASP A 65 18.62 15.12 -15.90
N VAL A 66 18.18 15.26 -17.15
CA VAL A 66 16.77 15.03 -17.53
C VAL A 66 16.40 13.56 -17.39
N VAL A 67 17.29 12.64 -17.77
CA VAL A 67 17.10 11.20 -17.55
C VAL A 67 17.02 10.90 -16.05
N HIS A 68 17.87 11.51 -15.22
CA HIS A 68 17.82 11.34 -13.78
C HIS A 68 16.49 11.83 -13.18
N ILE A 69 16.00 13.00 -13.60
CA ILE A 69 14.68 13.52 -13.21
C ILE A 69 13.57 12.55 -13.66
N PHE A 70 13.65 12.02 -14.88
CA PHE A 70 12.67 11.07 -15.39
C PHE A 70 12.65 9.77 -14.58
N LYS A 71 13.84 9.20 -14.25
CA LYS A 71 13.95 8.03 -13.37
C LYS A 71 13.30 8.28 -12.01
N HIS A 72 13.57 9.43 -11.40
CA HIS A 72 12.94 9.81 -10.12
C HIS A 72 11.41 9.87 -10.23
N GLN A 73 10.87 10.50 -11.28
CA GLN A 73 9.42 10.55 -11.49
C GLN A 73 8.80 9.16 -11.67
N ILE A 74 9.46 8.27 -12.42
CA ILE A 74 9.00 6.88 -12.57
C ILE A 74 9.01 6.17 -11.22
N SER A 75 10.07 6.32 -10.42
CA SER A 75 10.14 5.71 -9.08
C SER A 75 9.01 6.16 -8.16
N GLU A 76 8.63 7.44 -8.22
CA GLU A 76 7.50 7.95 -7.44
C GLU A 76 6.16 7.36 -7.91
N ILE A 77 5.94 7.31 -9.23
CA ILE A 77 4.72 6.75 -9.83
C ILE A 77 4.59 5.27 -9.46
N LEU A 78 5.67 4.50 -9.57
CA LEU A 78 5.70 3.08 -9.23
C LEU A 78 5.51 2.85 -7.72
N ALA A 79 6.11 3.68 -6.87
CA ALA A 79 5.87 3.58 -5.42
C ALA A 79 4.39 3.82 -5.08
N GLU A 80 3.76 4.77 -5.77
CA GLU A 80 2.33 5.03 -5.60
C GLU A 80 1.46 3.85 -6.07
N HIS A 81 1.79 3.25 -7.22
CA HIS A 81 1.12 2.04 -7.72
C HIS A 81 1.26 0.87 -6.74
N ILE A 82 2.43 0.69 -6.13
CA ILE A 82 2.66 -0.36 -5.13
C ILE A 82 1.79 -0.13 -3.88
N VAL A 83 1.75 1.09 -3.35
CA VAL A 83 0.98 1.38 -2.13
C VAL A 83 -0.53 1.32 -2.39
N LYS A 84 -1.01 1.86 -3.52
CA LYS A 84 -2.45 1.95 -3.81
C LYS A 84 -3.03 0.63 -4.31
N ASP A 85 -2.30 -0.08 -5.17
CA ASP A 85 -2.87 -1.19 -5.94
C ASP A 85 -2.33 -2.55 -5.49
N TRP A 86 -1.06 -2.63 -5.06
CA TRP A 86 -0.47 -3.89 -4.56
C TRP A 86 -0.76 -4.18 -3.10
N GLU A 87 -0.90 -3.16 -2.25
CA GLU A 87 -1.02 -3.34 -0.80
C GLU A 87 -2.18 -4.27 -0.39
N ASP A 88 -3.38 -4.11 -0.96
CA ASP A 88 -4.53 -4.99 -0.65
C ASP A 88 -4.27 -6.44 -1.06
N LYS A 89 -3.64 -6.66 -2.23
CA LYS A 89 -3.27 -8.01 -2.69
C LYS A 89 -2.25 -8.66 -1.75
N LEU A 90 -1.25 -7.89 -1.31
CA LEU A 90 -0.22 -8.37 -0.39
C LEU A 90 -0.80 -8.68 1.00
N LEU A 91 -1.69 -7.83 1.52
CA LEU A 91 -2.42 -8.07 2.76
C LEU A 91 -3.26 -9.34 2.68
N ARG A 92 -4.03 -9.54 1.59
CA ARG A 92 -4.79 -10.78 1.38
C ARG A 92 -3.89 -11.99 1.38
N ARG A 93 -2.74 -11.92 0.70
CA ARG A 93 -1.75 -13.01 0.67
C ARG A 93 -1.27 -13.35 2.07
N GLU A 94 -0.92 -12.36 2.88
CA GLU A 94 -0.45 -12.58 4.25
C GLU A 94 -1.54 -13.11 5.17
N ILE A 95 -2.77 -12.59 5.09
CA ILE A 95 -3.92 -13.08 5.86
C ILE A 95 -4.26 -14.53 5.49
N MET A 96 -4.22 -14.88 4.20
CA MET A 96 -4.41 -16.27 3.78
C MET A 96 -3.30 -17.21 4.26
N ARG A 97 -2.12 -16.69 4.58
CA ARG A 97 -1.01 -17.46 5.12
C ARG A 97 -1.14 -17.63 6.63
N SER A 98 -1.37 -16.53 7.35
CA SER A 98 -1.29 -16.45 8.81
C SER A 98 -2.63 -16.72 9.51
N CYS A 99 -3.77 -16.50 8.84
CA CYS A 99 -5.12 -16.54 9.43
C CYS A 99 -6.01 -17.67 8.88
N ARG A 100 -5.41 -18.80 8.45
CA ARG A 100 -6.16 -19.93 7.85
C ARG A 100 -7.21 -20.56 8.77
N HIS A 101 -7.06 -20.42 10.08
CA HIS A 101 -7.98 -20.95 11.08
C HIS A 101 -9.23 -20.07 11.28
N LEU A 102 -9.20 -18.81 10.82
CA LEU A 102 -10.31 -17.88 10.96
C LEU A 102 -11.38 -18.08 9.89
N SER A 103 -12.61 -17.68 10.21
CA SER A 103 -13.74 -17.63 9.29
C SER A 103 -13.52 -16.55 8.20
N VAL A 104 -14.31 -16.61 7.12
CA VAL A 104 -14.23 -15.60 6.04
C VAL A 104 -14.54 -14.20 6.56
N GLU A 105 -15.53 -14.07 7.44
CA GLU A 105 -15.93 -12.80 8.06
C GLU A 105 -14.82 -12.24 8.94
N GLU A 106 -14.19 -13.10 9.75
CA GLU A 106 -13.07 -12.71 10.61
C GLU A 106 -11.86 -12.28 9.79
N ARG A 107 -11.52 -13.00 8.71
CA ARG A 107 -10.44 -12.60 7.80
C ARG A 107 -10.72 -11.26 7.15
N ASN A 108 -11.97 -11.00 6.76
CA ASN A 108 -12.37 -9.70 6.21
C ASN A 108 -12.25 -8.58 7.26
N SER A 109 -12.63 -8.86 8.52
CA SER A 109 -12.46 -7.93 9.63
C SER A 109 -10.98 -7.62 9.91
N VAL A 110 -10.12 -8.64 9.93
CA VAL A 110 -8.66 -8.49 10.07
C VAL A 110 -8.08 -7.66 8.91
N ARG A 111 -8.50 -7.95 7.66
CA ARG A 111 -8.05 -7.18 6.49
C ARG A 111 -8.40 -5.71 6.60
N GLN A 112 -9.63 -5.40 7.01
CA GLN A 112 -10.08 -4.03 7.18
C GLN A 112 -9.26 -3.30 8.26
N ARG A 113 -9.09 -3.91 9.44
CA ARG A 113 -8.30 -3.31 10.54
C ARG A 113 -6.83 -3.12 10.16
N ALA A 114 -6.23 -4.10 9.48
CA ALA A 114 -4.85 -3.99 9.02
C ALA A 114 -4.69 -2.85 8.00
N ALA A 115 -5.62 -2.70 7.05
CA ALA A 115 -5.62 -1.59 6.10
C ALA A 115 -5.81 -0.24 6.81
N GLU A 116 -6.74 -0.14 7.75
CA GLU A 116 -6.95 1.08 8.56
C GLU A 116 -5.72 1.44 9.40
N PHE A 117 -5.04 0.44 9.98
CA PHE A 117 -3.80 0.64 10.73
C PHE A 117 -2.70 1.22 9.83
N LEU A 118 -2.48 0.62 8.65
CA LEU A 118 -1.50 1.10 7.67
C LEU A 118 -1.83 2.52 7.17
N GLN A 119 -3.10 2.83 6.96
CA GLN A 119 -3.56 4.16 6.58
C GLN A 119 -3.32 5.19 7.68
N LYS A 120 -3.65 4.88 8.94
CA LYS A 120 -3.39 5.77 10.09
C LYS A 120 -1.91 6.05 10.29
N CYS A 121 -1.04 5.06 10.02
CA CYS A 121 0.40 5.27 10.01
C CYS A 121 0.86 6.20 8.88
N HIS A 122 0.13 6.25 7.76
CA HIS A 122 0.40 7.18 6.66
C HIS A 122 -0.07 8.61 6.97
N ASP A 123 -1.20 8.79 7.65
CA ASP A 123 -1.81 10.12 7.86
C ASP A 123 -1.24 10.85 9.10
N ASN A 124 -0.71 10.12 10.09
CA ASN A 124 -0.14 10.74 11.28
C ASN A 124 1.26 11.32 10.99
N GLU A 125 1.33 12.65 10.88
CA GLU A 125 2.57 13.40 10.64
C GLU A 125 3.65 13.13 11.71
N SER A 126 3.25 12.97 12.98
CA SER A 126 4.16 12.62 14.08
C SER A 126 4.74 11.21 13.98
N LEU A 127 3.94 10.22 13.55
CA LEU A 127 4.40 8.85 13.31
C LEU A 127 5.26 8.75 12.04
N ASN A 128 4.95 9.54 11.00
CA ASN A 128 5.79 9.66 9.81
C ASN A 128 7.18 10.23 10.12
N LEU A 129 7.25 11.26 10.98
CA LEU A 129 8.52 11.84 11.43
C LEU A 129 9.34 10.86 12.28
N LEU A 130 8.69 10.08 13.16
CA LEU A 130 9.35 9.07 14.00
C LEU A 130 9.87 7.87 13.20
N MET A 131 9.19 7.48 12.11
CA MET A 131 9.62 6.41 11.20
C MET A 131 10.60 6.88 10.10
N ASN A 132 11.12 8.10 10.23
CA ASN A 132 12.17 8.75 9.42
C ASN A 132 11.88 8.97 7.93
N PHE A 133 10.88 8.35 7.28
CA PHE A 133 10.39 8.70 5.94
C PHE A 133 9.01 8.05 5.73
N SER A 134 8.11 8.68 4.96
CA SER A 134 6.85 8.03 4.57
C SER A 134 7.13 6.68 3.88
N ARG A 135 6.29 5.65 4.11
CA ARG A 135 6.44 4.32 3.47
C ARG A 135 6.65 4.44 1.97
N LYS A 136 5.88 5.34 1.33
CA LYS A 136 6.02 5.71 -0.08
C LYS A 136 7.43 6.18 -0.42
N ASN A 137 8.02 7.10 0.35
CA ASN A 137 9.38 7.60 0.11
C ASN A 137 10.43 6.49 0.21
N ARG A 138 10.31 5.59 1.19
CA ARG A 138 11.22 4.43 1.30
C ARG A 138 11.15 3.53 0.07
N ILE A 139 9.93 3.26 -0.41
CA ILE A 139 9.71 2.50 -1.65
C ILE A 139 10.28 3.26 -2.86
N THR A 140 10.05 4.58 -2.95
CA THR A 140 10.58 5.44 -4.03
C THR A 140 12.11 5.41 -4.08
N HIS A 141 12.80 5.52 -2.94
CA HIS A 141 14.25 5.45 -2.90
C HIS A 141 14.77 4.10 -3.39
N ARG A 142 14.22 2.99 -2.89
CA ARG A 142 14.60 1.64 -3.36
C ARG A 142 14.36 1.46 -4.86
N LEU A 143 13.24 1.98 -5.37
CA LEU A 143 12.94 1.96 -6.80
C LEU A 143 13.93 2.79 -7.60
N LEU A 144 14.26 4.01 -7.14
CA LEU A 144 15.23 4.86 -7.82
C LEU A 144 16.60 4.19 -7.92
N ASP A 145 17.08 3.59 -6.83
CA ASP A 145 18.33 2.85 -6.82
C ASP A 145 18.28 1.67 -7.81
N TYR A 146 17.16 0.95 -7.87
CA TYR A 146 16.98 -0.15 -8.81
C TYR A 146 16.92 0.31 -10.28
N ILE A 147 16.13 1.34 -10.59
CA ILE A 147 15.95 1.91 -11.94
C ILE A 147 17.23 2.61 -12.43
N SER A 148 18.10 3.05 -11.51
CA SER A 148 19.37 3.65 -11.87
C SER A 148 20.27 2.68 -12.66
N THR A 149 20.23 1.39 -12.31
CA THR A 149 21.10 0.33 -12.84
C THR A 149 20.39 -0.68 -13.74
N ASN A 150 19.06 -0.72 -13.73
CA ASN A 150 18.25 -1.67 -14.48
C ASN A 150 17.36 -0.99 -15.54
N PHE A 151 16.98 -1.75 -16.56
CA PHE A 151 16.06 -1.30 -17.63
C PHE A 151 14.68 -1.94 -17.55
N THR A 152 14.49 -2.91 -16.65
CA THR A 152 13.23 -3.63 -16.48
C THR A 152 13.00 -3.93 -15.01
N VAL A 153 11.75 -3.83 -14.57
CA VAL A 153 11.30 -4.29 -13.25
C VAL A 153 10.07 -5.17 -13.39
N ASN A 154 10.08 -6.32 -12.72
CA ASN A 154 8.86 -7.04 -12.38
C ASN A 154 8.42 -6.56 -10.99
N VAL A 155 7.26 -5.91 -10.89
CA VAL A 155 6.80 -5.28 -9.65
C VAL A 155 6.61 -6.32 -8.53
N GLU A 156 6.04 -7.48 -8.82
CA GLU A 156 5.91 -8.56 -7.84
C GLU A 156 7.27 -9.05 -7.35
N GLY A 157 8.18 -9.31 -8.29
CA GLY A 157 9.54 -9.74 -7.98
C GLY A 157 10.26 -8.70 -7.12
N PHE A 158 10.15 -7.42 -7.50
CA PHE A 158 10.74 -6.31 -6.76
C PHE A 158 10.21 -6.23 -5.32
N ILE A 159 8.88 -6.36 -5.14
CA ILE A 159 8.28 -6.42 -3.80
C ILE A 159 8.84 -7.59 -3.00
N ASN A 160 8.84 -8.80 -3.57
CA ASN A 160 9.20 -10.02 -2.86
C ASN A 160 10.69 -10.08 -2.50
N PHE A 161 11.58 -9.53 -3.34
CA PHE A 161 13.03 -9.69 -3.16
C PHE A 161 13.73 -8.42 -2.64
N CYS A 162 13.23 -7.22 -2.98
CA CYS A 162 13.90 -5.96 -2.66
C CYS A 162 13.23 -5.18 -1.52
N MET A 163 12.04 -5.59 -1.05
CA MET A 163 11.25 -4.86 -0.04
C MET A 163 10.80 -5.73 1.14
N GLN A 164 11.74 -6.47 1.73
CA GLN A 164 11.49 -7.33 2.90
C GLN A 164 11.01 -6.54 4.12
N ASP A 165 11.48 -5.31 4.29
CA ASP A 165 11.02 -4.38 5.32
C ASP A 165 9.55 -4.02 5.15
N TYR A 166 9.12 -3.71 3.92
CA TYR A 166 7.71 -3.44 3.62
C TYR A 166 6.82 -4.67 3.88
N LEU A 167 7.26 -5.87 3.48
CA LEU A 167 6.51 -7.10 3.76
C LEU A 167 6.40 -7.38 5.26
N THR A 168 7.44 -7.04 6.03
CA THR A 168 7.43 -7.16 7.50
C THR A 168 6.43 -6.18 8.12
N GLU A 169 6.33 -4.96 7.61
CA GLU A 169 5.32 -3.99 8.04
C GLU A 169 3.89 -4.48 7.77
N LEU A 170 3.63 -5.09 6.61
CA LEU A 170 2.33 -5.69 6.31
C LEU A 170 1.99 -6.84 7.27
N LYS A 171 2.97 -7.70 7.57
CA LYS A 171 2.80 -8.78 8.54
C LYS A 171 2.49 -8.23 9.93
N PHE A 172 3.21 -7.21 10.36
CA PHE A 172 2.97 -6.55 11.64
C PHE A 172 1.56 -5.94 11.71
N ALA A 173 1.08 -5.29 10.65
CA ALA A 173 -0.28 -4.77 10.60
C ALA A 173 -1.34 -5.88 10.75
N VAL A 174 -1.11 -7.04 10.13
CA VAL A 174 -1.99 -8.22 10.29
C VAL A 174 -1.96 -8.74 11.73
N GLU A 175 -0.78 -8.80 12.36
CA GLU A 175 -0.63 -9.21 13.77
C GLU A 175 -1.39 -8.27 14.72
N VAL A 176 -1.25 -6.95 14.53
CA VAL A 176 -2.00 -5.95 15.32
C VAL A 176 -3.50 -6.12 15.14
N ALA A 177 -3.97 -6.29 13.90
CA ALA A 177 -5.39 -6.49 13.60
C ALA A 177 -5.97 -7.78 14.20
N LEU A 178 -5.16 -8.84 14.30
CA LEU A 178 -5.54 -10.09 14.99
C LEU A 178 -5.70 -9.87 16.49
N GLU A 179 -4.77 -9.15 17.11
CA GLU A 179 -4.85 -8.84 18.53
C GLU A 179 -6.07 -7.96 18.85
N GLU A 180 -6.38 -6.98 18.01
CA GLU A 180 -7.61 -6.19 18.12
C GLU A 180 -8.87 -7.05 18.00
N LEU A 181 -8.90 -8.01 17.06
CA LEU A 181 -10.03 -8.95 16.93
C LEU A 181 -10.20 -9.79 18.19
N ARG A 182 -9.09 -10.29 18.75
CA ARG A 182 -9.09 -11.10 19.96
C ARG A 182 -9.60 -10.30 21.15
N ASN A 183 -9.07 -9.10 21.36
CA ASN A 183 -9.49 -8.19 22.42
C ASN A 183 -10.99 -7.87 22.34
N GLN A 184 -11.52 -7.66 21.13
CA GLN A 184 -12.94 -7.43 20.93
C GLN A 184 -13.79 -8.65 21.34
N LYS A 185 -13.35 -9.87 21.01
CA LYS A 185 -14.06 -11.09 21.42
C LYS A 185 -14.02 -11.28 22.93
N GLU A 186 -12.86 -11.15 23.55
CA GLU A 186 -12.69 -11.26 25.00
C GLU A 186 -13.57 -10.23 25.75
N TYR A 187 -13.65 -9.00 25.23
CA TYR A 187 -14.56 -7.99 25.76
C TYR A 187 -16.03 -8.41 25.66
N ASN A 188 -16.47 -8.91 24.49
CA ASN A 188 -17.85 -9.35 24.30
C ASN A 188 -18.21 -10.54 25.21
N ASP A 189 -17.29 -11.49 25.40
CA ASP A 189 -17.48 -12.63 26.29
C ASP A 189 -17.60 -12.18 27.75
N PHE A 190 -16.79 -11.21 28.17
CA PHE A 190 -16.90 -10.61 29.50
C PHE A 190 -18.26 -9.92 29.73
N ILE A 191 -18.75 -9.14 28.76
CA ILE A 191 -20.08 -8.51 28.84
C ILE A 191 -21.20 -9.55 28.89
N ASN A 192 -21.12 -10.61 28.08
CA ASN A 192 -22.10 -11.69 28.09
C ASN A 192 -22.14 -12.44 29.43
N LEU A 193 -20.97 -12.67 30.03
CA LEU A 193 -20.86 -13.25 31.36
C LEU A 193 -21.52 -12.37 32.43
N LEU A 194 -21.29 -11.05 32.39
CA LEU A 194 -21.92 -10.11 33.32
C LEU A 194 -23.45 -10.09 33.16
N ARG A 195 -23.96 -10.09 31.93
CA ARG A 195 -25.41 -10.16 31.66
C ARG A 195 -26.00 -11.43 32.25
N TYR A 196 -25.39 -12.59 31.95
CA TYR A 196 -25.82 -13.86 32.51
C TYR A 196 -25.82 -13.86 34.06
N PHE A 197 -24.80 -13.27 34.67
CA PHE A 197 -24.69 -13.15 36.12
C PHE A 197 -25.80 -12.28 36.74
N VAL A 198 -26.19 -11.18 36.07
CA VAL A 198 -27.32 -10.34 36.51
C VAL A 198 -28.65 -11.09 36.34
N ASP A 199 -28.86 -11.74 35.18
CA ASP A 199 -30.12 -12.40 34.83
C ASP A 199 -30.41 -13.63 35.72
N THR A 200 -29.37 -14.29 36.23
CA THR A 200 -29.52 -15.51 37.06
C THR A 200 -29.69 -15.20 38.55
N GLN A 201 -29.53 -13.95 38.99
CA GLN A 201 -29.69 -13.59 40.39
C GLN A 201 -31.16 -13.54 40.79
N ALA A 202 -31.51 -14.29 41.84
CA ALA A 202 -32.81 -14.15 42.48
C ALA A 202 -32.98 -12.72 43.02
N PRO A 203 -34.19 -12.13 42.94
CA PRO A 203 -34.48 -10.83 43.52
C PRO A 203 -34.09 -10.83 45.00
N LYS A 204 -33.24 -9.88 45.41
CA LYS A 204 -32.86 -9.73 46.82
C LYS A 204 -33.99 -9.16 47.68
N ILE A 205 -35.01 -8.59 47.04
CA ILE A 205 -36.15 -7.94 47.68
C ILE A 205 -37.40 -8.40 46.93
N TYR A 206 -38.40 -8.87 47.68
CA TYR A 206 -39.65 -9.40 47.11
C TYR A 206 -40.62 -8.30 46.68
N GLU A 207 -40.60 -7.15 47.35
CA GLU A 207 -41.51 -6.04 47.10
C GLU A 207 -40.76 -4.72 47.13
N VAL A 208 -41.09 -3.82 46.21
CA VAL A 208 -40.53 -2.47 46.13
C VAL A 208 -41.69 -1.48 46.14
N ASN A 209 -41.74 -0.62 47.17
CA ASN A 209 -42.73 0.44 47.25
C ASN A 209 -42.25 1.66 46.45
N LEU A 210 -42.92 1.94 45.34
CA LEU A 210 -42.66 3.11 44.50
C LEU A 210 -43.47 4.29 45.03
N MET A 211 -42.79 5.34 45.49
CA MET A 211 -43.44 6.64 45.71
C MET A 211 -43.40 7.44 44.41
N MET A 212 -44.58 7.74 43.88
CA MET A 212 -44.76 8.67 42.77
C MET A 212 -44.80 10.10 43.35
N GLY A 213 -43.81 10.91 42.98
CA GLY A 213 -43.77 12.36 43.26
C GLY A 213 -44.35 13.16 42.11
#